data_AF-A0A7C6NFH9-F1
#
_entry.id   AF-A0A7C6NFH9-F1
#
_cell.length_a   1.000
_cell.length_b   1.000
_cell.length_c   1.000
_cell.angle_alpha   90.00
_cell.angle_beta   90.00
_cell.angle_gamma   90.00
#
_symmetry.space_group_name_H-M   'P 1'
#
loop_
_entity.id
_entity.type
_entity.pdbx_description
1 polymer ?
#
loop_
_entity_poly.entity_id
_entity_poly.type
_entity_poly.pdbx_seq_one_letter_code
_entity_poly.pdbx_strand_id
1 'polypeptide(L)'
;IYAGKINGINFIKMNWPLLERKKIIVFATGVTAPMPKEIERVKKDNIPQDMDIEFFYFQSGLNYAKMSIANKLLIRVFRSALKAKKDKTAVEQAILDAIENSYDYSDISQIEPLISYI
;
A
#
# COMPACT_ATOMS: atom_id res chain seq x y z
N ILE A 1 -1.87 -0.68 -4.42
CA ILE A 1 -0.60 -0.09 -4.89
C ILE A 1 0.04 -1.04 -5.88
N TYR A 2 0.39 -0.57 -7.07
CA TYR A 2 1.10 -1.37 -8.08
C TYR A 2 2.47 -0.72 -8.35
N ALA A 3 3.55 -1.51 -8.23
CA ALA A 3 4.93 -1.01 -8.37
C ALA A 3 5.21 0.28 -7.55
N GLY A 4 4.70 0.33 -6.31
CA GLY A 4 4.90 1.48 -5.41
C GLY A 4 3.96 2.67 -5.62
N LYS A 5 3.07 2.63 -6.63
CA LYS A 5 2.11 3.71 -6.91
C LYS A 5 0.64 3.38 -6.63
N ILE A 6 -0.12 4.34 -6.11
CA ILE A 6 -1.58 4.28 -5.97
C ILE A 6 -2.22 4.65 -7.31
N ASN A 7 -2.96 3.70 -7.88
CA ASN A 7 -3.74 3.94 -9.09
C ASN A 7 -4.85 4.95 -8.79
N GLY A 8 -5.04 5.93 -9.68
CA GLY A 8 -6.10 6.95 -9.53
C GLY A 8 -5.64 8.28 -8.91
N ILE A 9 -4.45 8.36 -8.30
CA ILE A 9 -3.93 9.65 -7.79
C ILE A 9 -3.84 10.69 -8.91
N ASN A 10 -3.37 10.31 -10.10
CA ASN A 10 -3.27 11.24 -11.22
C ASN A 10 -4.62 11.81 -11.64
N PHE A 11 -5.70 11.03 -11.51
CA PHE A 11 -7.05 11.51 -11.78
C PHE A 11 -7.43 12.64 -10.79
N ILE A 12 -7.13 12.46 -9.50
CA ILE A 12 -7.35 13.51 -8.49
C ILE A 12 -6.57 14.76 -8.84
N LYS A 13 -5.27 14.64 -9.17
CA LYS A 13 -4.42 15.79 -9.52
C LYS A 13 -4.96 16.55 -10.73
N MET A 14 -5.33 15.85 -11.79
CA MET A 14 -5.82 16.46 -13.04
C MET A 14 -7.18 17.15 -12.88
N ASN A 15 -7.96 16.76 -11.86
CA ASN A 15 -9.29 17.30 -11.62
C ASN A 15 -9.35 18.13 -10.34
N TRP A 16 -8.21 18.53 -9.78
CA TRP A 16 -8.14 19.24 -8.49
C TRP A 16 -9.03 20.49 -8.42
N PRO A 17 -9.12 21.37 -9.45
CA PRO A 17 -10.02 22.53 -9.40
C PRO A 17 -11.51 22.18 -9.21
N LEU A 18 -11.93 20.96 -9.56
CA LEU A 18 -13.29 20.47 -9.37
C LEU A 18 -13.48 19.74 -8.02
N LEU A 19 -12.38 19.34 -7.39
CA LEU A 19 -12.36 18.48 -6.21
C LEU A 19 -11.86 19.20 -4.95
N GLU A 20 -11.16 20.33 -5.07
CA GLU A 20 -10.54 21.06 -3.95
C GLU A 20 -11.54 21.54 -2.89
N ARG A 21 -12.83 21.62 -3.24
CA ARG A 21 -13.92 21.95 -2.32
C ARG A 21 -14.60 20.74 -1.68
N LYS A 22 -14.10 19.53 -1.95
CA LYS A 22 -14.63 18.26 -1.44
C LYS A 22 -13.65 17.67 -0.44
N LYS A 23 -14.18 16.94 0.54
CA LYS A 23 -13.38 16.10 1.42
C LYS A 23 -12.90 14.87 0.63
N ILE A 24 -11.60 14.80 0.34
CA ILE A 24 -11.01 13.66 -0.37
C ILE A 24 -10.29 12.76 0.62
N ILE A 25 -10.68 11.49 0.65
CA ILE A 25 -10.02 10.46 1.44
C ILE A 25 -9.44 9.45 0.46
N VAL A 26 -8.15 9.13 0.62
CA VAL A 26 -7.49 8.02 -0.06
C VAL A 26 -7.11 6.99 0.98
N PHE A 27 -7.33 5.71 0.69
CA PHE A 27 -6.78 4.64 1.51
C PHE A 27 -6.07 3.60 0.65
N ALA A 28 -5.10 2.91 1.25
CA ALA A 28 -4.42 1.78 0.65
C ALA A 28 -4.47 0.58 1.58
N THR A 29 -4.63 -0.60 0.97
CA THR A 29 -4.38 -1.87 1.66
C THR A 29 -3.02 -2.41 1.24
N GLY A 30 -2.33 -3.12 2.15
CA GLY A 30 -1.06 -3.72 1.82
C GLY A 30 -0.65 -4.91 2.68
N VAL A 31 0.39 -5.59 2.22
CA VAL A 31 0.93 -6.81 2.81
C VAL A 31 1.77 -6.55 4.07
N THR A 32 2.48 -5.43 4.08
CA THR A 32 3.42 -5.07 5.13
C THR A 32 2.70 -4.63 6.40
N ALA A 33 3.27 -4.96 7.55
CA ALA A 33 2.80 -4.41 8.82
C ALA A 33 2.77 -2.86 8.77
N PRO A 34 1.81 -2.23 9.46
CA PRO A 34 1.61 -0.78 9.44
C PRO A 34 2.68 -0.06 10.29
N MET A 35 3.94 -0.11 9.85
CA MET A 35 5.03 0.62 10.48
C MET A 35 4.92 2.11 10.15
N PRO A 36 4.91 3.03 11.14
CA PRO A 36 4.69 4.46 10.89
C PRO A 36 5.59 5.05 9.81
N LYS A 37 6.89 4.71 9.82
CA LYS A 37 7.86 5.17 8.81
C LYS A 37 7.54 4.70 7.39
N GLU A 38 7.00 3.49 7.24
CA GLU A 38 6.64 2.94 5.94
C GLU A 38 5.33 3.56 5.43
N ILE A 39 4.36 3.78 6.31
CA ILE A 39 3.11 4.48 5.98
C ILE A 39 3.41 5.91 5.53
N GLU A 40 4.24 6.63 6.28
CA GLU A 40 4.74 7.96 5.93
C GLU A 40 5.42 7.97 4.55
N ARG A 41 6.30 7.00 4.27
CA ARG A 41 6.94 6.86 2.95
C ARG A 41 5.91 6.65 1.85
N VAL A 42 4.96 5.72 2.04
CA VAL A 42 3.90 5.46 1.06
C VAL A 42 3.06 6.70 0.82
N LYS A 43 2.67 7.42 1.88
CA LYS A 43 1.94 8.69 1.79
C LYS A 43 2.73 9.71 0.98
N LYS A 44 4.00 9.94 1.32
CA LYS A 44 4.88 10.90 0.63
C LYS A 44 5.08 10.56 -0.86
N ASP A 45 5.23 9.29 -1.18
CA ASP A 45 5.49 8.84 -2.56
C ASP A 45 4.25 8.89 -3.46
N ASN A 46 3.06 9.02 -2.89
CA ASN A 46 1.79 8.86 -3.59
C ASN A 46 0.83 10.03 -3.46
N ILE A 47 0.78 10.71 -2.31
CA ILE A 47 -0.17 11.77 -2.04
C ILE A 47 0.51 13.13 -2.33
N PRO A 48 -0.04 13.97 -3.21
CA PRO A 48 0.40 15.36 -3.39
C PRO A 48 0.42 16.10 -2.06
N GLN A 49 1.53 16.79 -1.77
CA GLN A 49 1.70 17.48 -0.48
C GLN A 49 1.02 18.85 -0.43
N ASP A 50 0.63 19.36 -1.60
CA ASP A 50 -0.05 20.65 -1.82
C ASP A 50 -1.58 20.51 -1.90
N MET A 51 -2.11 19.29 -1.70
CA MET A 51 -3.53 18.99 -1.77
C MET A 51 -4.03 18.47 -0.44
N ASP A 52 -5.21 18.94 0.00
CA ASP A 52 -5.87 18.46 1.21
C ASP A 52 -6.51 17.09 0.96
N ILE A 53 -5.72 16.04 1.19
CA ILE A 53 -6.10 14.64 0.99
C ILE A 53 -5.74 13.86 2.25
N GLU A 54 -6.76 13.33 2.92
CA GLU A 54 -6.54 12.45 4.07
C GLU A 54 -6.13 11.05 3.59
N PHE A 55 -5.15 10.44 4.26
CA PHE A 55 -4.60 9.15 3.85
C PHE A 55 -4.63 8.11 4.96
N PHE A 56 -5.26 6.97 4.68
CA PHE A 56 -5.28 5.81 5.58
C PHE A 56 -4.56 4.61 4.96
N TYR A 57 -3.90 3.82 5.80
CA TYR A 57 -3.31 2.55 5.41
C TYR A 57 -3.86 1.44 6.29
N PHE A 58 -4.32 0.36 5.68
CA PHE A 58 -4.83 -0.82 6.38
C PHE A 58 -4.02 -2.05 6.00
N GLN A 59 -3.60 -2.83 6.99
CA GLN A 59 -2.94 -4.09 6.71
C GLN A 59 -3.97 -5.09 6.19
N SER A 60 -3.59 -5.84 5.18
CA SER A 60 -4.41 -6.88 4.59
C SER A 60 -3.54 -8.10 4.33
N GLY A 61 -3.98 -8.93 3.39
CA GLY A 61 -3.36 -10.19 3.05
C GLY A 61 -2.67 -10.24 1.70
N LEU A 62 -2.10 -11.40 1.45
CA LEU A 62 -1.67 -11.85 0.14
C LEU A 62 -2.46 -13.11 -0.21
N ASN A 63 -3.15 -13.14 -1.34
CA ASN A 63 -3.89 -14.31 -1.78
C ASN A 63 -3.37 -14.83 -3.12
N TYR A 64 -2.46 -15.81 -3.08
CA TYR A 64 -1.94 -16.43 -4.29
C TYR A 64 -3.00 -17.23 -5.05
N ALA A 65 -4.00 -17.82 -4.39
CA ALA A 65 -5.02 -18.62 -5.07
C ALA A 65 -5.81 -17.76 -6.08
N LYS A 66 -6.15 -16.52 -5.72
CA LYS A 66 -6.89 -15.57 -6.56
C LYS A 66 -6.00 -14.71 -7.47
N MET A 67 -4.68 -14.85 -7.38
CA MET A 67 -3.73 -14.03 -8.13
C MET A 67 -3.49 -14.57 -9.55
N SER A 68 -3.41 -13.66 -10.52
CA SER A 68 -3.05 -14.00 -11.90
C SER A 68 -1.65 -14.61 -12.01
N ILE A 69 -1.40 -15.38 -13.07
CA ILE A 69 -0.09 -16.00 -13.33
C ILE A 69 1.01 -14.92 -13.48
N ALA A 70 0.70 -13.82 -14.16
CA ALA A 70 1.63 -12.71 -14.34
C ALA A 70 2.04 -12.07 -13.00
N ASN A 71 1.07 -11.81 -12.10
CA ASN A 71 1.37 -11.24 -10.79
C ASN A 71 2.14 -12.23 -9.89
N LYS A 72 1.83 -13.54 -9.97
CA LYS A 72 2.61 -14.57 -9.28
C LYS A 72 4.07 -14.56 -9.74
N LEU A 73 4.31 -14.46 -11.05
CA LEU A 73 5.65 -14.37 -11.61
C LEU A 73 6.37 -13.11 -11.14
N LEU A 74 5.70 -11.96 -11.16
CA LEU A 74 6.25 -10.69 -10.68
C LEU A 74 6.71 -10.78 -9.22
N ILE A 75 5.87 -11.33 -8.33
CA ILE A 75 6.23 -11.52 -6.92
C ILE A 75 7.38 -12.51 -6.77
N ARG A 76 7.43 -13.59 -7.56
CA ARG A 76 8.57 -14.53 -7.55
C ARG A 76 9.88 -13.84 -7.93
N VAL A 77 9.88 -13.02 -8.99
CA VAL A 77 11.06 -12.26 -9.42
C VAL A 77 11.48 -11.29 -8.32
N PHE A 78 10.54 -10.55 -7.74
CA PHE A 78 10.79 -9.64 -6.63
C PHE A 78 11.37 -10.36 -5.41
N ARG A 79 10.79 -11.51 -5.03
CA ARG A 79 11.27 -12.37 -3.94
C ARG A 79 12.72 -12.81 -4.19
N SER A 80 13.05 -13.26 -5.40
CA SER A 80 14.40 -13.67 -5.77
C SER A 80 15.40 -12.51 -5.70
N ALA A 81 15.02 -11.33 -6.20
CA ALA A 81 15.85 -10.13 -6.13
C ALA A 81 16.12 -9.71 -4.67
N LEU A 82 15.09 -9.72 -3.81
CA LEU A 82 15.25 -9.45 -2.39
C LEU A 82 16.18 -10.47 -1.73
N LYS A 83 16.00 -11.78 -1.99
CA LYS A 83 16.86 -12.84 -1.43
C LYS A 83 18.34 -12.64 -1.77
N ALA A 84 18.63 -12.22 -3.00
CA ALA A 84 20.00 -12.00 -3.48
C ALA A 84 20.70 -10.79 -2.83
N LYS A 85 19.95 -9.82 -2.28
CA LYS A 85 20.52 -8.65 -1.59
C LYS A 85 21.24 -9.10 -0.30
N LYS A 86 22.50 -8.74 -0.10
CA LYS A 86 23.26 -9.10 1.11
C LYS A 86 22.80 -8.30 2.34
N ASP A 87 22.66 -6.98 2.18
CA ASP A 87 22.30 -6.06 3.27
C ASP A 87 20.80 -5.74 3.22
N LYS A 88 19.98 -6.67 3.70
CA LYS A 88 18.54 -6.48 3.82
C LYS A 88 18.22 -5.62 5.05
N THR A 89 17.36 -4.63 4.88
CA THR A 89 16.75 -3.91 6.00
C THR A 89 15.73 -4.80 6.72
N ALA A 90 15.38 -4.44 7.96
CA ALA A 90 14.32 -5.14 8.71
C ALA A 90 12.98 -5.17 7.95
N VAL A 91 12.66 -4.09 7.23
CA VAL A 91 11.47 -4.01 6.37
C VAL A 91 11.55 -4.98 5.21
N GLU A 92 12.69 -5.05 4.52
CA GLU A 92 12.87 -5.98 3.40
C GLU A 92 12.81 -7.43 3.85
N GLN A 93 13.32 -7.74 5.04
CA GLN A 93 13.19 -9.07 5.63
C GLN A 93 11.71 -9.38 5.96
N ALA A 94 11.01 -8.45 6.61
CA ALA A 94 9.58 -8.64 6.92
C ALA A 94 8.72 -8.81 5.67
N ILE A 95 9.01 -8.08 4.59
CA ILE A 95 8.34 -8.27 3.29
C ILE A 95 8.63 -9.66 2.72
N LEU A 96 9.89 -10.11 2.80
CA LEU A 96 10.29 -11.41 2.29
C LEU A 96 9.55 -12.56 3.00
N ASP A 97 9.39 -12.44 4.31
CA ASP A 97 8.66 -13.40 5.15
C ASP A 97 7.16 -13.34 4.84
N ALA A 98 6.60 -12.14 4.69
CA ALA A 98 5.19 -11.94 4.36
C ALA A 98 4.81 -12.54 2.99
N ILE A 99 5.64 -12.38 1.96
CA ILE A 99 5.35 -12.88 0.61
C ILE A 99 5.68 -14.38 0.41
N GLU A 100 5.93 -15.14 1.48
CA GLU A 100 6.22 -16.56 1.34
C GLU A 100 4.97 -17.39 1.05
N ASN A 101 3.86 -17.09 1.74
CA ASN A 101 2.62 -17.84 1.68
C ASN A 101 1.41 -16.91 1.50
N SER A 102 0.24 -17.49 1.23
CA SER A 102 -1.00 -16.72 1.33
C SER A 102 -1.36 -16.52 2.80
N TYR A 103 -1.90 -15.35 3.13
CA TYR A 103 -2.40 -15.00 4.46
C TYR A 103 -3.41 -13.86 4.35
N ASP A 104 -4.14 -13.61 5.42
CA ASP A 104 -5.07 -12.49 5.54
C ASP A 104 -4.99 -11.90 6.95
N TYR A 105 -4.53 -10.66 7.04
CA TYR A 105 -4.52 -9.85 8.26
C TYR A 105 -5.52 -8.70 8.20
N SER A 106 -6.47 -8.74 7.26
CA SER A 106 -7.55 -7.76 7.26
C SER A 106 -8.44 -7.95 8.48
N ASP A 107 -8.75 -6.83 9.14
CA ASP A 107 -9.64 -6.78 10.29
C ASP A 107 -10.49 -5.52 10.18
N ILE A 108 -11.80 -5.66 10.41
CA ILE A 108 -12.75 -4.55 10.28
C ILE A 108 -12.52 -3.45 11.34
N SER A 109 -11.92 -3.77 12.48
CA SER A 109 -11.52 -2.75 13.47
C SER A 109 -10.46 -1.79 12.91
N GLN A 110 -9.66 -2.20 11.92
CA GLN A 110 -8.63 -1.34 11.35
C GLN A 110 -9.21 -0.12 10.62
N ILE A 111 -10.47 -0.17 10.17
CA ILE A 111 -11.10 0.96 9.47
C ILE A 111 -11.73 1.99 10.42
N GLU A 112 -11.76 1.73 11.73
CA GLU A 112 -12.32 2.66 12.73
C GLU A 112 -11.78 4.10 12.63
N PRO A 113 -10.46 4.34 12.42
CA PRO A 113 -9.95 5.70 12.27
C PRO A 113 -10.53 6.43 11.07
N LEU A 114 -10.80 5.72 9.98
CA LEU A 114 -11.42 6.30 8.79
C LEU A 114 -12.90 6.59 9.04
N ILE A 115 -13.63 5.66 9.67
CA ILE A 115 -15.05 5.86 9.99
C ILE A 115 -15.22 7.06 10.93
N SER A 116 -14.37 7.18 11.95
CA SER A 116 -14.40 8.30 12.89
C SER A 116 -14.05 9.64 12.26
N TYR A 117 -13.32 9.62 11.14
CA TYR A 117 -12.95 10.83 10.41
C TYR A 117 -14.08 11.37 9.56
N ILE A 118 -14.96 10.51 9.01
CA ILE A 118 -16.04 10.91 8.08
C ILE A 118 -17.08 11.77 8.81
#